data_AF-A0A0M3AGF9-F1
#
_entry.id   AF-A0A0M3AGF9-F1
#
_cell.length_a   1.000
_cell.length_b   1.000
_cell.length_c   1.000
_cell.angle_alpha   90.00
_cell.angle_beta   90.00
_cell.angle_gamma   90.00
#
_symmetry.space_group_name_H-M   'P 1'
#
loop_
_entity.id
_entity.type
_entity.pdbx_description
1 polymer ?
#
loop_
_entity_poly.entity_id
_entity_poly.type
_entity_poly.pdbx_seq_one_letter_code
_entity_poly.pdbx_strand_id
1 'polypeptide(L)'
;MLLDLQVKQAICPSDLILTSDIGLAIKGQVKELNIPFPCRLRLFERASGRLISEVMTDQSGNYVFNHLTANKFFIVAHHPLNQYNAVIADLVVPK
;
A
#
# COMPACT_ATOMS: atom_id res chain seq x y z
N MET A 1 -8.90 31.06 8.55
CA MET A 1 -7.51 30.60 8.29
C MET A 1 -7.06 29.80 9.50
N LEU A 2 -6.96 28.48 9.39
CA LEU A 2 -6.32 27.62 10.39
C LEU A 2 -4.87 27.41 9.91
N LEU A 3 -3.94 28.31 10.25
CA LEU A 3 -2.55 28.22 9.76
C LEU A 3 -1.56 27.56 10.72
N ASP A 4 -1.91 27.37 11.99
CA ASP A 4 -0.93 26.94 13.01
C ASP A 4 -1.29 25.65 13.73
N LEU A 5 -2.12 24.79 13.13
CA LEU A 5 -2.37 23.48 13.72
C LEU A 5 -1.14 22.58 13.50
N GLN A 6 -0.31 22.40 14.53
CA GLN A 6 0.69 21.34 14.56
C GLN A 6 -0.01 19.99 14.72
N VAL A 7 -0.42 19.38 13.61
CA VAL A 7 -1.00 18.04 13.57
C VAL A 7 0.06 17.05 14.05
N LYS A 8 0.01 16.68 15.33
CA LYS A 8 0.70 15.50 15.84
C LYS A 8 -0.18 14.30 15.56
N GLN A 9 0.34 13.31 14.84
CA GLN A 9 -0.36 12.04 14.65
C GLN A 9 -0.65 11.43 16.03
N ALA A 10 -1.90 11.05 16.28
CA ALA A 10 -2.24 10.25 17.44
C ALA A 10 -1.66 8.85 17.21
N ILE A 11 -0.60 8.51 17.93
CA ILE A 11 0.02 7.18 17.88
C ILE A 11 -0.61 6.37 19.02
N CYS A 12 -1.57 5.51 18.70
CA CYS A 12 -1.98 4.45 19.61
C CYS A 12 -0.97 3.29 19.47
N PRO A 13 -0.33 2.82 20.55
CA PRO A 13 0.66 1.73 20.47
C PRO A 13 0.14 0.43 19.86
N SER A 14 -1.18 0.18 19.89
CA SER A 14 -1.83 -0.95 19.22
C SER A 14 -2.01 -0.79 17.71
N ASP A 15 -1.84 0.43 17.18
CA ASP A 15 -2.15 0.80 15.80
C ASP A 15 -0.89 1.04 14.96
N LEU A 16 0.27 0.62 15.48
CA LEU A 16 1.57 0.69 14.81
C LEU A 16 1.59 -0.27 13.62
N ILE A 17 1.06 0.19 12.50
CA ILE A 17 1.16 -0.47 11.19
C ILE A 17 2.52 -0.21 10.54
N LEU A 18 3.12 0.95 10.87
CA LEU A 18 4.38 1.40 10.32
C LEU A 18 5.47 1.44 11.40
N THR A 19 6.69 1.14 10.97
CA THR A 19 7.92 1.13 11.78
C THR A 19 8.81 2.30 11.37
N SER A 20 9.67 2.77 12.28
CA SER A 20 10.60 3.87 11.99
C SER A 20 11.90 3.40 11.30
N ASP A 21 12.19 2.10 11.38
CA ASP A 21 13.22 1.39 10.63
C ASP A 21 12.62 0.72 9.38
N ILE A 22 13.45 0.07 8.57
CA ILE A 22 13.03 -0.51 7.29
C ILE A 22 11.88 -1.54 7.45
N GLY A 23 11.74 -2.17 8.62
CA GLY A 23 10.64 -3.09 8.92
C GLY A 23 10.53 -4.27 7.93
N LEU A 24 9.32 -4.82 7.81
CA LEU A 24 9.00 -5.85 6.80
C LEU A 24 8.56 -5.19 5.49
N ALA A 25 8.62 -5.97 4.40
CA ALA A 25 8.23 -5.47 3.08
C ALA A 25 7.23 -6.39 2.36
N ILE A 26 6.38 -5.77 1.55
CA ILE A 26 5.59 -6.44 0.52
C ILE A 26 6.16 -6.02 -0.82
N LYS A 27 6.64 -7.00 -1.59
CA LYS A 27 7.21 -6.80 -2.92
C LYS A 27 6.42 -7.62 -3.93
N GLY A 28 6.26 -7.09 -5.12
CA GLY A 28 5.58 -7.83 -6.20
C GLY A 28 5.68 -7.12 -7.53
N GLN A 29 5.00 -7.71 -8.51
CA GLN A 29 4.91 -7.18 -9.87
C GLN A 29 3.46 -7.21 -10.33
N VAL A 30 3.01 -6.11 -10.90
CA VAL A 30 1.68 -5.97 -11.52
C VAL A 30 1.77 -6.47 -12.96
N LYS A 31 0.83 -7.33 -13.35
CA LYS A 31 0.71 -7.86 -14.71
C LYS A 31 -0.74 -7.86 -15.15
N GLU A 32 -0.96 -7.60 -16.42
CA GLU A 32 -2.22 -7.79 -17.12
C GLU A 32 -1.98 -8.81 -18.22
N LEU A 33 -2.74 -9.93 -18.23
CA LEU A 33 -2.54 -11.01 -19.21
C LEU A 33 -1.06 -11.48 -19.31
N ASN A 34 -0.36 -11.54 -18.16
CA ASN A 34 1.07 -11.81 -18.02
C ASN A 34 2.05 -10.75 -18.55
N ILE A 35 1.56 -9.61 -19.04
CA ILE A 35 2.37 -8.48 -19.49
C ILE A 35 2.52 -7.51 -18.30
N PRO A 36 3.75 -7.21 -17.85
CA PRO A 36 3.95 -6.23 -16.79
C PRO A 36 3.56 -4.81 -17.23
N PHE A 37 2.95 -4.03 -16.33
CA PHE A 37 2.54 -2.67 -16.65
C PHE A 37 2.61 -1.71 -15.44
N PRO A 38 2.87 -0.42 -15.66
CA PRO A 38 2.87 0.60 -14.61
C PRO A 38 1.45 0.93 -14.12
N CYS A 39 1.24 0.97 -12.82
CA CYS A 39 -0.07 1.08 -12.19
C CYS A 39 0.01 1.77 -10.83
N ARG A 40 -1.09 2.42 -10.41
CA ARG A 40 -1.21 2.95 -9.05
C ARG A 40 -1.69 1.84 -8.11
N LEU A 41 -0.96 1.64 -7.02
CA LEU A 41 -1.29 0.67 -5.98
C LEU A 41 -1.57 1.35 -4.66
N ARG A 42 -2.59 0.88 -3.95
CA ARG A 42 -2.95 1.30 -2.60
C ARG A 42 -2.89 0.11 -1.66
N LEU A 43 -2.15 0.25 -0.56
CA LEU A 43 -2.06 -0.73 0.50
C LEU A 43 -3.01 -0.35 1.63
N PHE A 44 -3.83 -1.31 2.06
CA PHE A 44 -4.76 -1.13 3.16
C PHE A 44 -4.50 -2.13 4.27
N GLU A 45 -4.66 -1.69 5.51
CA GLU A 45 -4.74 -2.59 6.65
C GLU A 45 -6.06 -3.36 6.57
N ARG A 46 -5.98 -4.69 6.66
CA ARG A 46 -7.14 -5.55 6.49
C ARG A 46 -8.16 -5.44 7.64
N ALA A 47 -7.69 -5.23 8.86
CA ALA A 47 -8.56 -5.20 10.04
C ALA A 47 -9.48 -3.97 10.06
N SER A 48 -8.93 -2.80 9.73
CA SER A 48 -9.62 -1.51 9.80
C SER A 48 -10.11 -0.99 8.45
N GLY A 49 -9.55 -1.49 7.34
CA GLY A 49 -9.73 -0.90 6.01
C GLY A 49 -8.98 0.43 5.83
N ARG A 50 -8.09 0.80 6.76
CA ARG A 50 -7.33 2.05 6.69
C ARG A 50 -6.35 2.02 5.52
N LEU A 51 -6.31 3.10 4.74
CA LEU A 51 -5.26 3.32 3.75
C LEU A 51 -3.93 3.58 4.46
N ILE A 52 -2.93 2.76 4.16
CA ILE A 52 -1.60 2.79 4.79
C ILE A 52 -0.60 3.51 3.92
N SER A 53 -0.58 3.18 2.62
CA SER A 53 0.37 3.75 1.68
C SER A 53 -0.14 3.65 0.25
N GLU A 54 0.40 4.49 -0.62
CA GLU A 54 0.14 4.50 -2.05
C GLU A 54 1.48 4.60 -2.80
N VAL A 55 1.65 3.78 -3.83
CA VAL A 55 2.85 3.78 -4.68
C VAL A 55 2.47 3.71 -6.16
N MET A 56 3.29 4.33 -6.99
CA MET A 56 3.30 4.05 -8.43
C MET A 56 4.32 2.96 -8.69
N THR A 57 3.93 1.92 -9.43
CA THR A 57 4.87 0.89 -9.87
C THR A 57 5.83 1.43 -10.94
N ASP A 58 6.96 0.75 -11.12
CA ASP A 58 7.91 1.09 -12.19
C ASP A 58 7.38 0.71 -13.59
N GLN A 59 8.14 1.00 -14.65
CA GLN A 59 7.77 0.66 -16.02
C GLN A 59 7.60 -0.85 -16.25
N SER A 60 8.22 -1.68 -15.42
CA SER A 60 8.09 -3.14 -15.42
C SER A 60 7.03 -3.64 -14.43
N GLY A 61 6.20 -2.76 -13.88
CA GLY A 61 5.13 -3.10 -12.94
C GLY A 61 5.61 -3.50 -11.54
N ASN A 62 6.89 -3.36 -11.20
CA ASN A 62 7.40 -3.74 -9.88
C ASN A 62 7.03 -2.71 -8.82
N TYR A 63 6.80 -3.17 -7.60
CA TYR A 63 6.51 -2.33 -6.45
C TYR A 63 7.10 -2.86 -5.16
N VAL A 64 7.25 -1.95 -4.19
CA VAL A 64 7.68 -2.25 -2.83
C VAL A 64 6.88 -1.37 -1.86
N PHE A 65 6.23 -1.99 -0.89
CA PHE A 65 5.82 -1.36 0.36
C PHE A 65 6.79 -1.81 1.45
N ASN A 66 7.32 -0.90 2.24
CA ASN A 66 8.28 -1.17 3.32
C ASN A 66 7.85 -0.48 4.62
N HIS A 67 8.67 -0.61 5.67
CA HIS A 67 8.38 -0.10 7.01
C HIS A 67 7.14 -0.74 7.64
N LEU A 68 6.74 -1.94 7.20
CA LEU A 68 5.51 -2.59 7.66
C LEU A 68 5.76 -3.44 8.91
N THR A 69 4.76 -3.50 9.79
CA THR A 69 4.67 -4.54 10.83
C THR A 69 4.07 -5.84 10.27
N ALA A 70 4.08 -6.93 11.04
CA ALA A 70 3.58 -8.25 10.65
C ALA A 70 2.04 -8.35 10.57
N ASN A 71 1.35 -7.23 10.37
CA ASN A 71 -0.11 -7.17 10.25
C ASN A 71 -0.57 -7.75 8.90
N LYS A 72 -1.90 -7.88 8.75
CA LYS A 72 -2.53 -8.36 7.50
C LYS A 72 -2.95 -7.19 6.64
N PHE A 73 -2.72 -7.30 5.34
CA PHE A 73 -3.02 -6.24 4.40
C PHE A 73 -3.74 -6.77 3.16
N PHE A 74 -4.33 -5.85 2.40
CA PHE A 74 -4.76 -6.09 1.03
C PHE A 74 -4.31 -4.93 0.13
N ILE A 75 -4.10 -5.21 -1.15
CA ILE A 75 -3.69 -4.21 -2.15
C ILE A 75 -4.81 -4.02 -3.15
N VAL A 76 -5.07 -2.76 -3.51
CA VAL A 76 -5.94 -2.38 -4.61
C VAL A 76 -5.10 -1.76 -5.72
N ALA A 77 -5.24 -2.28 -6.93
CA ALA A 77 -4.64 -1.73 -8.15
C ALA A 77 -5.70 -0.99 -8.99
N HIS A 78 -5.39 0.22 -9.43
CA HIS A 78 -6.23 1.01 -10.32
C HIS A 78 -5.65 1.05 -11.72
N HIS A 79 -6.36 0.47 -12.69
CA HIS A 79 -5.90 0.41 -14.05
C HIS A 79 -5.72 1.82 -14.64
N PRO A 80 -4.56 2.18 -15.22
CA PRO A 80 -4.28 3.54 -15.67
C PRO A 80 -5.21 4.01 -16.79
N LEU A 81 -5.71 3.08 -17.62
CA LEU A 81 -6.65 3.37 -18.70
C LEU A 81 -8.13 3.19 -18.31
N ASN A 82 -8.45 2.96 -17.02
CA ASN A 82 -9.80 2.68 -16.52
C ASN A 82 -10.53 1.51 -17.24
N GLN A 83 -9.79 0.63 -17.92
CA GLN A 83 -10.33 -0.56 -18.60
C GLN A 83 -10.81 -1.63 -17.60
N TYR A 84 -10.21 -1.64 -16.40
CA TYR A 84 -10.69 -2.37 -15.24
C TYR A 84 -10.90 -1.39 -14.09
N ASN A 85 -12.00 -1.53 -13.35
CA ASN A 85 -12.34 -0.62 -12.25
C ASN A 85 -11.35 -0.73 -11.08
N ALA A 86 -11.05 -1.96 -10.62
CA ALA A 86 -10.03 -2.25 -9.61
C ALA A 86 -9.71 -3.75 -9.55
N VAL A 87 -8.47 -4.10 -9.22
CA VAL A 87 -8.05 -5.48 -8.86
C VAL A 87 -7.62 -5.52 -7.40
N ILE A 88 -8.07 -6.53 -6.64
CA ILE A 88 -7.76 -6.69 -5.22
C ILE A 88 -6.92 -7.95 -5.00
N ALA A 89 -5.78 -7.80 -4.33
CA ALA A 89 -5.02 -8.91 -3.77
C ALA A 89 -5.23 -8.95 -2.24
N ASP A 90 -6.03 -9.90 -1.75
CA ASP A 90 -6.31 -10.08 -0.31
C ASP A 90 -5.21 -10.89 0.39
N LEU A 91 -5.07 -10.68 1.70
CA LEU A 91 -4.15 -11.37 2.60
C LEU A 91 -2.69 -11.34 2.14
N VAL A 92 -2.24 -10.18 1.65
CA VAL A 92 -0.81 -9.98 1.43
C VAL A 92 -0.11 -9.82 2.79
N VAL A 93 0.93 -10.62 2.99
CA VAL A 93 1.68 -10.70 4.25
C VAL A 93 3.09 -10.16 4.01
N PRO A 94 3.55 -9.15 4.79
CA PRO A 94 4.92 -8.67 4.73
C PRO A 94 5.92 -9.76 5.08
N LYS A 95 7.06 -9.77 4.39
CA LYS A 95 8.17 -10.71 4.59
C LYS A 95 9.51 -9.97 4.65
#